data_AF-A0A9W8MGT8-F1
#
_entry.id   AF-A0A9W8MGT8-F1
#
_cell.length_a   1.000
_cell.length_b   1.000
_cell.length_c   1.000
_cell.angle_alpha   90.00
_cell.angle_beta   90.00
_cell.angle_gamma   90.00
#
_symmetry.space_group_name_H-M   'P 1'
#
loop_
_entity.id
_entity.type
_entity.pdbx_description
1 polymer ?
#
loop_
_entity_poly.entity_id
_entity_poly.type
_entity_poly.pdbx_seq_one_letter_code
_entity_poly.pdbx_strand_id
1 'polypeptide(L)'
;MSSPPSSSTGIVTFNLEPKSLVDRDPEELEAFQLPYKIDLKKCAIRIRPFQPQDGDQVRELFWIGIAVGPSSARAAALRGSFTRPNSIVLYLLFLLGLYVAIISSPPPPPRYAAIPNLLINLVPDDVVQLFFYRRLLGIVLSLASVALFVVHRYHLGKIFRDHANPKRSPDLMDIGGHYGLSTTQDENHGTKEEKFDPQDKNEYGVKETGKDACGFWVAELLAPTDGESTGYVVG
;
A
#
# COMPACT_ATOMS: atom_id res chain seq x y z
N MET A 1 45.98 -13.91 -35.58
CA MET A 1 44.53 -14.15 -35.77
C MET A 1 43.97 -14.57 -34.43
N SER A 2 43.37 -13.63 -33.71
CA SER A 2 42.82 -13.80 -32.35
C SER A 2 41.30 -13.78 -32.44
N SER A 3 40.66 -14.88 -32.06
CA SER A 3 39.21 -15.03 -32.05
C SER A 3 38.57 -14.11 -31.01
N PRO A 4 37.40 -13.50 -31.29
CA PRO A 4 36.68 -12.71 -30.30
C PRO A 4 36.03 -13.63 -29.24
N PRO A 5 35.88 -13.15 -27.99
CA PRO A 5 35.24 -13.92 -26.93
C PRO A 5 33.73 -14.03 -27.19
N SER A 6 33.20 -15.24 -27.09
CA SER A 6 31.77 -15.52 -27.17
C SER A 6 31.06 -15.00 -25.93
N SER A 7 30.28 -13.93 -26.09
CA SER A 7 29.32 -13.47 -25.09
C SER A 7 28.16 -14.47 -25.02
N SER A 8 28.09 -15.24 -23.94
CA SER A 8 26.93 -16.10 -23.67
C SER A 8 25.83 -15.23 -23.06
N THR A 9 24.88 -14.81 -23.88
CA THR A 9 23.66 -14.14 -23.43
C THR A 9 22.78 -15.16 -22.71
N GLY A 10 22.98 -15.29 -21.40
CA GLY A 10 22.11 -16.09 -20.54
C GLY A 10 20.74 -15.42 -20.47
N ILE A 11 19.72 -16.07 -21.03
CA ILE A 11 18.32 -15.66 -20.86
C ILE A 11 17.97 -15.90 -19.39
N VAL A 12 18.04 -14.86 -18.58
CA VAL A 12 17.57 -14.88 -17.19
C VAL A 12 16.05 -14.87 -17.25
N THR A 13 15.44 -16.04 -17.03
CA THR A 13 13.98 -16.18 -16.97
C THR A 13 13.55 -15.78 -15.56
N PHE A 14 13.06 -14.56 -15.39
CA PHE A 14 12.54 -14.10 -14.10
C PHE A 14 11.18 -14.72 -13.83
N ASN A 15 11.11 -15.56 -12.79
CA ASN A 15 9.86 -16.14 -12.35
C ASN A 15 9.07 -15.07 -11.58
N LEU A 16 8.11 -14.43 -12.25
CA LEU A 16 7.33 -13.26 -11.83
C LEU A 16 6.22 -13.58 -10.82
N GLU A 17 6.36 -14.60 -9.99
CA GLU A 17 5.51 -14.68 -8.79
C GLU A 17 6.07 -13.73 -7.73
N PRO A 18 5.35 -12.66 -7.35
CA PRO A 18 5.79 -11.80 -6.27
C PRO A 18 5.83 -12.64 -5.00
N LYS A 19 7.05 -13.00 -4.57
CA LYS A 19 7.27 -13.68 -3.29
C LYS A 19 6.56 -12.87 -2.22
N SER A 20 5.74 -13.55 -1.43
CA SER A 20 5.03 -12.94 -0.33
C SER A 20 6.04 -12.25 0.59
N LEU A 21 5.72 -11.03 1.03
CA LEU A 21 6.58 -10.23 1.92
C LEU A 21 6.84 -10.93 3.27
N VAL A 22 6.09 -12.00 3.58
CA VAL A 22 6.27 -12.84 4.76
C VAL A 22 7.39 -13.88 4.54
N ASP A 23 7.71 -14.18 3.29
CA ASP A 23 8.72 -15.19 2.90
C ASP A 23 10.04 -14.57 2.40
N ARG A 24 10.16 -13.23 2.38
CA ARG A 24 11.43 -12.57 2.12
C ARG A 24 12.30 -12.61 3.37
N ASP A 25 13.56 -13.00 3.20
CA ASP A 25 14.52 -12.97 4.29
C ASP A 25 14.63 -11.54 4.86
N PRO A 26 14.72 -11.38 6.18
CA PRO A 26 14.85 -10.07 6.81
C PRO A 26 16.07 -9.29 6.30
N GLU A 27 17.11 -9.98 5.82
CA GLU A 27 18.29 -9.37 5.18
C GLU A 27 17.95 -8.68 3.85
N GLU A 28 17.02 -9.21 3.05
CA GLU A 28 16.54 -8.54 1.83
C GLU A 28 15.75 -7.28 2.19
N LEU A 29 14.95 -7.32 3.27
CA LEU A 29 14.23 -6.16 3.79
C LEU A 29 15.16 -5.07 4.32
N GLU A 30 16.33 -5.42 4.87
CA GLU A 30 17.38 -4.46 5.22
C GLU A 30 18.07 -3.86 4.00
N ALA A 31 18.23 -4.60 2.90
CA ALA A 31 18.71 -4.04 1.63
C ALA A 31 17.74 -2.99 1.04
N PHE A 32 16.45 -3.05 1.40
CA PHE A 32 15.41 -2.08 1.00
C PHE A 32 15.25 -0.90 1.94
N GLN A 33 15.83 -0.92 3.14
CA GLN A 33 16.15 0.34 3.78
C GLN A 33 17.21 0.96 2.89
N LEU A 34 16.81 1.86 1.97
CA LEU A 34 17.70 2.78 1.24
C LEU A 34 18.88 2.99 2.13
N PRO A 35 20.07 2.42 1.80
CA PRO A 35 21.08 2.13 2.80
C PRO A 35 21.18 3.38 3.65
N TYR A 36 20.94 3.30 4.97
CA TYR A 36 20.93 4.47 5.85
C TYR A 36 22.26 5.29 5.76
N LYS A 37 23.22 4.77 4.97
CA LYS A 37 24.47 5.37 4.49
C LYS A 37 24.36 6.28 3.26
N ILE A 38 23.27 6.31 2.49
CA ILE A 38 23.11 7.24 1.37
C ILE A 38 22.71 8.58 1.98
N ASP A 39 23.68 9.48 2.04
CA ASP A 39 23.45 10.87 2.41
C ASP A 39 22.67 11.54 1.28
N LEU A 40 21.33 11.53 1.37
CA LEU A 40 20.41 12.12 0.40
C LEU A 40 20.75 13.58 0.09
N LYS A 41 21.39 14.30 1.02
CA LYS A 41 21.83 15.69 0.83
C LYS A 41 22.98 15.83 -0.16
N LYS A 42 23.73 14.75 -0.40
CA LYS A 42 24.89 14.71 -1.30
C LYS A 42 24.57 14.07 -2.64
N CYS A 43 23.40 13.46 -2.78
CA CYS A 43 22.99 12.82 -4.03
C CYS A 43 22.37 13.86 -4.97
N ALA A 44 22.69 13.77 -6.26
CA ALA A 44 21.99 14.53 -7.29
C ALA A 44 20.81 13.71 -7.81
N ILE A 45 19.73 14.40 -8.18
CA ILE A 45 18.55 13.76 -8.77
C ILE A 45 18.59 14.03 -10.28
N ARG A 46 18.54 12.96 -11.08
CA ARG A 46 18.42 13.03 -12.54
C ARG A 46 17.03 12.59 -12.95
N ILE A 47 16.31 13.43 -13.67
CA ILE A 47 15.03 13.06 -14.29
C ILE A 47 15.32 12.55 -15.70
N ARG A 48 14.89 11.34 -16.02
CA ARG A 48 15.04 10.73 -17.35
C ARG A 48 13.76 10.04 -17.81
N PRO A 49 13.59 9.81 -19.12
CA PRO A 49 12.49 9.00 -19.61
C PRO A 49 12.52 7.59 -19.01
N PHE A 50 11.33 7.03 -18.76
CA PHE A 50 11.16 5.67 -18.30
C PHE A 50 11.75 4.66 -19.30
N GLN A 51 12.47 3.68 -18.77
CA GLN A 51 12.96 2.55 -19.53
C GLN A 51 12.24 1.27 -19.07
N PRO A 52 12.00 0.30 -19.96
CA PRO A 52 11.32 -0.95 -19.57
C PRO A 52 12.02 -1.71 -18.42
N GLN A 53 13.34 -1.55 -18.30
CA GLN A 53 14.17 -2.13 -17.23
C GLN A 53 13.82 -1.55 -15.84
N ASP A 54 13.27 -0.34 -15.78
CA ASP A 54 12.85 0.31 -14.54
C ASP A 54 11.50 -0.25 -14.02
N GLY A 55 10.79 -1.04 -14.84
CA GLY A 55 9.41 -1.44 -14.59
C GLY A 55 9.21 -2.13 -13.23
N ASP A 56 10.09 -3.07 -12.89
CA ASP A 56 10.00 -3.79 -11.62
C ASP A 56 10.31 -2.89 -10.42
N GLN A 57 11.28 -1.98 -10.56
CA GLN A 57 11.62 -1.04 -9.50
C GLN A 57 10.53 0.00 -9.26
N VAL A 58 9.95 0.55 -10.33
CA VAL A 58 8.81 1.48 -10.25
C VAL A 58 7.59 0.80 -9.64
N ARG A 59 7.31 -0.45 -10.05
CA ARG A 59 6.24 -1.27 -9.47
C ARG A 59 6.45 -1.50 -7.97
N GLU A 60 7.67 -1.78 -7.56
CA GLU A 60 8.01 -1.99 -6.16
C GLU A 60 7.90 -0.68 -5.35
N LEU A 61 8.43 0.43 -5.85
CA LEU A 61 8.28 1.75 -5.23
C LEU A 61 6.81 2.14 -5.06
N PHE A 62 5.99 1.90 -6.09
CA PHE A 62 4.56 2.12 -6.02
C PHE A 62 3.89 1.24 -4.96
N TRP A 63 4.21 -0.06 -4.91
CA TRP A 63 3.70 -0.96 -3.87
C TRP A 63 4.09 -0.51 -2.46
N ILE A 64 5.35 -0.12 -2.26
CA ILE A 64 5.85 0.39 -0.97
C ILE A 64 5.12 1.69 -0.60
N GLY A 65 5.03 2.63 -1.54
CA GLY A 65 4.40 3.94 -1.36
C GLY A 65 2.90 3.84 -1.07
N ILE A 66 2.20 2.85 -1.62
CA ILE A 66 0.75 2.69 -1.41
C ILE A 66 0.44 1.79 -0.21
N ALA A 67 1.11 0.64 -0.05
CA ALA A 67 0.59 -0.45 0.77
C ALA A 67 1.44 -0.87 1.99
N VAL A 68 2.76 -0.66 1.98
CA VAL A 68 3.67 -1.29 2.99
C VAL A 68 4.49 -0.28 3.79
N GLY A 69 4.95 0.82 3.20
CA GLY A 69 5.86 1.76 3.84
C GLY A 69 5.28 2.42 5.11
N PRO A 70 6.12 2.84 6.07
CA PRO A 70 5.67 3.58 7.26
C PRO A 70 5.05 4.94 6.92
N SER A 71 5.46 5.52 5.79
CA SER A 71 4.92 6.73 5.18
C SER A 71 3.96 6.43 4.02
N SER A 72 3.54 5.18 3.85
CA SER A 72 2.66 4.79 2.76
C SER A 72 1.28 5.45 2.86
N ALA A 73 0.59 5.58 1.73
CA ALA A 73 -0.78 6.07 1.67
C ALA A 73 -1.72 5.25 2.59
N ARG A 74 -1.56 3.92 2.64
CA ARG A 74 -2.28 3.06 3.58
C ARG A 74 -1.97 3.39 5.04
N ALA A 75 -0.69 3.55 5.39
CA ALA A 75 -0.29 3.89 6.76
C ALA A 75 -0.85 5.26 7.16
N ALA A 76 -0.75 6.26 6.29
CA ALA A 76 -1.33 7.58 6.47
C ALA A 76 -2.85 7.52 6.62
N ALA A 77 -3.55 6.75 5.79
CA ALA A 77 -5.00 6.58 5.87
C ALA A 77 -5.44 5.86 7.15
N LEU A 78 -4.72 4.83 7.58
CA LEU A 78 -4.97 4.13 8.84
C LEU A 78 -4.70 5.02 10.06
N ARG A 79 -3.69 5.90 10.01
CA ARG A 79 -3.46 6.92 11.05
C ARG A 79 -4.56 7.99 11.03
N GLY A 80 -4.91 8.50 9.86
CA GLY A 80 -5.99 9.46 9.70
C GLY A 80 -7.37 8.90 10.03
N SER A 81 -7.55 7.58 10.00
CA SER A 81 -8.84 6.97 10.37
C SER A 81 -9.26 7.27 11.80
N PHE A 82 -8.32 7.52 12.72
CA PHE A 82 -8.63 7.90 14.11
C PHE A 82 -9.39 9.23 14.22
N THR A 83 -9.18 10.15 13.28
CA THR A 83 -9.80 11.49 13.29
C THR A 83 -11.01 11.60 12.36
N ARG A 84 -11.37 10.52 11.65
CA ARG A 84 -12.53 10.55 10.75
C ARG A 84 -13.85 10.59 11.54
N PRO A 85 -14.89 11.27 11.01
CA PRO A 85 -16.20 11.35 11.65
C PRO A 85 -16.77 10.00 12.08
N ASN A 86 -16.61 8.95 11.24
CA ASN A 86 -17.08 7.61 11.56
C ASN A 86 -16.42 7.03 12.83
N SER A 87 -15.11 7.24 12.99
CA SER A 87 -14.40 6.78 14.18
C SER A 87 -14.80 7.58 15.42
N ILE A 88 -15.04 8.88 15.27
CA ILE A 88 -15.58 9.73 16.35
C ILE A 88 -16.94 9.19 16.83
N VAL A 89 -17.84 8.86 15.91
CA VAL A 89 -19.15 8.25 16.25
C VAL A 89 -18.96 6.93 17.00
N LEU A 90 -18.02 6.08 16.56
CA LEU A 90 -17.72 4.82 17.25
C LEU A 90 -17.15 5.06 18.66
N TYR A 91 -16.26 6.04 18.84
CA TYR A 91 -15.76 6.40 20.18
C TYR A 91 -16.87 6.89 21.10
N LEU A 92 -17.76 7.74 20.61
CA LEU A 92 -18.92 8.19 21.38
C LEU A 92 -19.84 7.03 21.74
N LEU A 93 -20.08 6.11 20.81
CA LEU A 93 -20.88 4.90 21.04
C LEU A 93 -20.23 3.99 22.11
N PHE A 94 -18.91 3.86 22.06
CA PHE A 94 -18.14 3.09 23.04
C PHE A 94 -18.23 3.71 24.44
N LEU A 95 -18.00 5.03 24.54
CA LEU A 95 -18.08 5.78 25.79
C LEU A 95 -19.50 5.76 26.37
N LEU A 96 -20.52 5.87 25.51
CA LEU A 96 -21.92 5.75 25.91
C LEU A 96 -22.22 4.35 26.45
N GLY A 97 -21.77 3.29 25.77
CA GLY A 97 -21.92 1.91 26.23
C GLY A 97 -21.24 1.68 27.58
N LEU A 98 -20.03 2.19 27.73
CA LEU A 98 -19.25 2.10 28.97
C LEU A 98 -19.92 2.88 30.10
N TYR A 99 -20.40 4.09 29.82
CA TYR A 99 -21.15 4.91 30.76
C TYR A 99 -22.40 4.19 31.25
N VAL A 100 -23.21 3.65 30.33
CA VAL A 100 -24.41 2.85 30.66
C VAL A 100 -24.06 1.63 31.50
N ALA A 101 -22.96 0.93 31.18
CA ALA A 101 -22.52 -0.23 31.95
C ALA A 101 -22.09 0.14 33.39
N ILE A 102 -21.41 1.28 33.57
CA ILE A 102 -20.96 1.76 34.88
C ILE A 102 -22.14 2.22 35.74
N ILE A 103 -23.01 3.10 35.22
CA ILE A 103 -24.14 3.63 36.00
C ILE A 103 -25.19 2.57 36.33
N SER A 104 -25.24 1.49 35.55
CA SER A 104 -26.15 0.35 35.80
C SER A 104 -25.56 -0.66 36.78
N SER A 105 -24.37 -0.41 37.33
CA SER A 105 -23.82 -1.25 38.39
C SER A 105 -24.66 -1.06 39.65
N PRO A 106 -25.15 -2.14 40.27
CA PRO A 106 -25.85 -2.04 41.53
C PRO A 106 -24.94 -1.33 42.55
N PRO A 107 -25.49 -0.44 43.40
CA PRO A 107 -24.70 0.21 44.42
C PRO A 107 -23.97 -0.87 45.25
N PRO A 108 -22.69 -0.66 45.60
CA PRO A 108 -21.99 -1.61 46.44
C PRO A 108 -22.83 -1.82 47.71
N PRO A 109 -23.01 -3.07 48.16
CA PRO A 109 -23.79 -3.33 49.37
C PRO A 109 -23.23 -2.47 50.51
N PRO A 110 -24.09 -1.77 51.28
CA PRO A 110 -23.63 -0.95 52.39
C PRO A 110 -22.79 -1.82 53.34
N ARG A 111 -21.64 -1.32 53.80
CA ARG A 111 -20.68 -2.08 54.64
C ARG A 111 -21.30 -2.66 55.94
N TYR A 112 -22.48 -2.17 56.34
CA TYR A 112 -23.24 -2.65 57.50
C TYR A 112 -24.13 -3.88 57.22
N ALA A 113 -24.24 -4.32 55.96
CA ALA A 113 -24.96 -5.56 55.60
C ALA A 113 -24.30 -6.85 56.09
N ALA A 114 -23.13 -6.75 56.76
CA ALA A 114 -22.51 -7.86 57.48
C ALA A 114 -23.25 -8.24 58.78
N ILE A 115 -24.32 -7.53 59.16
CA ILE A 115 -25.18 -7.90 60.30
C ILE A 115 -26.30 -8.82 59.75
N PRO A 116 -26.24 -10.14 60.00
CA PRO A 116 -27.09 -11.14 59.34
C PRO A 116 -28.59 -11.11 59.71
N ASN A 117 -29.05 -10.15 60.51
CA ASN A 117 -30.40 -10.14 61.10
C ASN A 117 -31.24 -8.89 60.80
N LEU A 118 -30.81 -8.02 59.88
CA LEU A 118 -31.64 -6.88 59.47
C LEU A 118 -32.59 -7.32 58.35
N LEU A 119 -33.89 -7.15 58.60
CA LEU A 119 -35.00 -7.44 57.70
C LEU A 119 -34.71 -6.82 56.32
N ILE A 120 -34.23 -7.63 55.37
CA ILE A 120 -33.91 -7.20 54.02
C ILE A 120 -35.25 -6.86 53.37
N ASN A 121 -35.52 -5.57 53.21
CA ASN A 121 -36.65 -5.12 52.40
C ASN A 121 -36.52 -5.74 51.02
N LEU A 122 -37.52 -6.53 50.64
CA LEU A 122 -37.64 -7.22 49.35
C LEU A 122 -37.52 -6.18 48.23
N VAL A 123 -36.32 -6.03 47.66
CA VAL A 123 -36.17 -5.29 46.41
C VAL A 123 -36.90 -6.14 45.35
N PRO A 124 -37.87 -5.58 44.60
CA PRO A 124 -38.58 -6.34 43.59
C PRO A 124 -37.60 -6.90 42.56
N ASP A 125 -37.73 -8.19 42.22
CA ASP A 125 -36.85 -8.88 41.26
C ASP A 125 -36.79 -8.16 39.90
N ASP A 126 -37.88 -7.49 39.52
CA ASP A 126 -37.98 -6.68 38.29
C ASP A 126 -36.93 -5.56 38.23
N VAL A 127 -36.63 -4.95 39.38
CA VAL A 127 -35.65 -3.85 39.47
C VAL A 127 -34.23 -4.40 39.27
N VAL A 128 -33.93 -5.55 39.86
CA VAL A 128 -32.63 -6.23 39.72
C VAL A 128 -32.41 -6.66 38.27
N GLN A 129 -33.43 -7.24 37.64
CA GLN A 129 -33.38 -7.61 36.23
C GLN A 129 -33.14 -6.38 35.33
N LEU A 130 -33.80 -5.25 35.60
CA LEU A 130 -33.60 -4.03 34.82
C LEU A 130 -32.15 -3.53 34.88
N PHE A 131 -31.52 -3.52 36.06
CA PHE A 131 -30.10 -3.17 36.19
C PHE A 131 -29.20 -4.12 35.40
N PHE A 132 -29.49 -5.42 35.48
CA PHE A 132 -28.75 -6.44 34.73
C PHE A 132 -28.84 -6.22 33.21
N TYR A 133 -30.06 -6.05 32.67
CA TYR A 133 -30.26 -5.83 31.23
C TYR A 133 -29.59 -4.53 30.74
N ARG A 134 -29.68 -3.44 31.51
CA ARG A 134 -29.02 -2.17 31.15
C ARG A 134 -27.50 -2.32 31.14
N ARG A 135 -26.94 -3.01 32.13
CA ARG A 135 -25.50 -3.29 32.17
C ARG A 135 -25.05 -4.14 30.99
N LEU A 136 -25.79 -5.20 30.69
CA LEU A 136 -25.52 -6.08 29.55
C LEU A 136 -25.59 -5.31 28.22
N LEU A 137 -26.61 -4.46 28.06
CA LEU A 137 -26.75 -3.59 26.88
C LEU A 137 -25.54 -2.67 26.72
N GLY A 138 -25.07 -2.02 27.80
CA GLY A 138 -23.89 -1.17 27.78
C GLY A 138 -22.63 -1.93 27.33
N ILE A 139 -22.41 -3.13 27.87
CA ILE A 139 -21.28 -4.00 27.48
C ILE A 139 -21.36 -4.39 26.01
N VAL A 140 -22.53 -4.83 25.54
CA VAL A 140 -22.74 -5.21 24.13
C VAL A 140 -22.48 -4.01 23.21
N LEU A 141 -22.93 -2.82 23.59
CA LEU A 141 -22.71 -1.60 22.81
C LEU A 141 -21.23 -1.24 22.69
N SER A 142 -20.48 -1.35 23.80
CA SER A 142 -19.03 -1.14 23.80
C SER A 142 -18.30 -2.16 22.93
N LEU A 143 -18.65 -3.45 23.02
CA LEU A 143 -18.06 -4.50 22.19
C LEU A 143 -18.37 -4.31 20.71
N ALA A 144 -19.62 -4.00 20.38
CA ALA A 144 -20.05 -3.73 19.01
C ALA A 144 -19.30 -2.54 18.40
N SER A 145 -19.09 -1.47 19.16
CA SER A 145 -18.31 -0.32 18.71
C SER A 145 -16.86 -0.71 18.36
N VAL A 146 -16.19 -1.46 19.24
CA VAL A 146 -14.82 -1.94 18.99
C VAL A 146 -14.77 -2.85 17.76
N ALA A 147 -15.71 -3.77 17.62
CA ALA A 147 -15.78 -4.67 16.47
C ALA A 147 -15.96 -3.90 15.15
N LEU A 148 -16.89 -2.94 15.11
CA LEU A 148 -17.10 -2.09 13.93
C LEU A 148 -15.85 -1.27 13.59
N PHE A 149 -15.13 -0.76 14.59
CA PHE A 149 -13.88 -0.03 14.38
C PHE A 149 -12.79 -0.91 13.75
N VAL A 150 -12.63 -2.14 14.24
CA VAL A 150 -11.67 -3.11 13.69
C VAL A 150 -12.04 -3.49 12.26
N VAL A 151 -13.31 -3.80 12.00
CA VAL A 151 -13.83 -4.11 10.65
C VAL A 151 -13.61 -2.94 9.70
N HIS A 152 -13.90 -1.71 10.13
CA HIS A 152 -13.66 -0.51 9.33
C HIS A 152 -12.19 -0.37 8.94
N ARG A 153 -11.27 -0.51 9.91
CA ARG A 153 -9.82 -0.43 9.65
C ARG A 153 -9.35 -1.56 8.74
N TYR A 154 -9.88 -2.77 8.91
CA TYR A 154 -9.56 -3.91 8.05
C TYR A 154 -9.97 -3.63 6.59
N HIS A 155 -11.21 -3.18 6.35
CA HIS A 155 -11.67 -2.83 5.01
C HIS A 155 -10.84 -1.71 4.40
N LEU A 156 -10.52 -0.66 5.17
CA LEU A 156 -9.66 0.42 4.68
C LEU A 156 -8.30 -0.14 4.23
N GLY A 157 -7.66 -0.96 5.05
CA GLY A 157 -6.39 -1.60 4.70
C GLY A 157 -6.49 -2.53 3.49
N LYS A 158 -7.62 -3.24 3.34
CA LYS A 158 -7.89 -4.11 2.19
C LYS A 158 -7.99 -3.31 0.89
N ILE A 159 -8.69 -2.17 0.88
CA ILE A 159 -8.82 -1.33 -0.32
C ILE A 159 -7.45 -0.91 -0.87
N PHE A 160 -6.53 -0.48 -0.01
CA PHE A 160 -5.17 -0.11 -0.44
C PHE A 160 -4.37 -1.30 -0.99
N ARG A 161 -4.47 -2.46 -0.34
CA ARG A 161 -3.80 -3.69 -0.82
C ARG A 161 -4.37 -4.16 -2.15
N ASP A 162 -5.69 -4.10 -2.30
CA ASP A 162 -6.39 -4.47 -3.51
C ASP A 162 -6.04 -3.50 -4.66
N HIS A 163 -5.90 -2.21 -4.36
CA HIS A 163 -5.50 -1.20 -5.35
C HIS A 163 -4.04 -1.36 -5.78
N ALA A 164 -3.17 -1.79 -4.86
CA ALA A 164 -1.78 -2.07 -5.16
C ALA A 164 -1.58 -3.49 -5.75
N ASN A 165 -2.64 -4.28 -5.95
CA ASN A 165 -2.53 -5.60 -6.57
C ASN A 165 -2.47 -5.45 -8.11
N PRO A 166 -1.43 -5.98 -8.77
CA PRO A 166 -1.28 -5.87 -10.23
C PRO A 166 -2.44 -6.50 -11.00
N LYS A 167 -3.13 -7.50 -10.44
CA LYS A 167 -4.29 -8.13 -11.09
C LYS A 167 -5.51 -7.22 -11.17
N ARG A 168 -5.62 -6.21 -10.31
CA ARG A 168 -6.77 -5.30 -10.23
C ARG A 168 -6.51 -3.91 -10.80
N SER A 169 -5.25 -3.48 -10.81
CA SER A 169 -4.84 -2.16 -11.29
C SER A 169 -3.72 -2.29 -12.32
N PRO A 170 -4.00 -2.86 -13.52
CA PRO A 170 -2.99 -3.08 -14.54
C PRO A 170 -2.33 -1.76 -14.96
N ASP A 171 -3.08 -0.66 -15.01
CA ASP A 171 -2.59 0.65 -15.50
C ASP A 171 -1.39 1.19 -14.71
N LEU A 172 -1.29 0.88 -13.41
CA LEU A 172 -0.22 1.36 -12.53
C LEU A 172 0.93 0.36 -12.38
N MET A 173 0.70 -0.91 -12.72
CA MET A 173 1.67 -1.99 -12.54
C MET A 173 2.24 -2.52 -13.86
N ASP A 174 1.60 -2.20 -14.99
CA ASP A 174 2.03 -2.48 -16.37
C ASP A 174 2.05 -1.18 -17.18
N ILE A 175 2.81 -0.20 -16.69
CA ILE A 175 3.01 1.09 -17.36
C ILE A 175 3.54 0.85 -18.79
N GLY A 176 4.43 -0.15 -18.92
CA GLY A 176 4.99 -0.60 -20.19
C GLY A 176 3.93 -0.94 -21.23
N GLY A 177 3.09 -1.93 -20.91
CA GLY A 177 2.02 -2.39 -21.79
C GLY A 177 0.88 -1.39 -21.95
N HIS A 178 0.47 -0.73 -20.86
CA HIS A 178 -0.69 0.17 -20.87
C HIS A 178 -0.45 1.45 -21.66
N TYR A 179 0.74 2.04 -21.56
CA TYR A 179 1.08 3.28 -22.28
C TYR A 179 1.76 3.02 -23.62
N GLY A 180 1.79 1.77 -24.10
CA GLY A 180 2.40 1.44 -25.39
C GLY A 180 3.89 1.77 -25.44
N LEU A 181 4.58 1.71 -24.30
CA LEU A 181 6.04 1.75 -24.19
C LEU A 181 6.55 0.41 -24.74
N SER A 182 6.38 0.20 -26.04
CA SER A 182 6.89 -0.97 -26.73
C SER A 182 8.39 -1.04 -26.44
N THR A 183 8.82 -2.13 -25.82
CA THR A 183 10.21 -2.57 -25.74
C THR A 183 10.72 -2.67 -27.17
N THR A 184 11.19 -1.57 -27.75
CA THR A 184 11.94 -1.59 -29.02
C THR A 184 13.33 -2.09 -28.72
N GLN A 185 13.39 -3.31 -28.21
CA GLN A 185 14.55 -4.17 -28.22
C GLN A 185 14.32 -5.20 -29.32
N ASP A 186 13.92 -4.71 -30.49
CA ASP A 186 13.95 -5.51 -31.72
C ASP A 186 15.35 -5.33 -32.31
N GLU A 187 16.35 -5.87 -31.60
CA GLU A 187 17.76 -5.90 -32.01
C GLU A 187 18.02 -6.87 -33.18
N ASN A 188 16.97 -7.50 -33.74
CA ASN A 188 17.13 -8.51 -34.80
C ASN A 188 16.49 -8.14 -36.15
N HIS A 189 15.85 -6.98 -36.31
CA HIS A 189 15.62 -6.45 -37.66
C HIS A 189 16.84 -5.67 -38.13
N GLY A 190 17.83 -6.46 -38.56
CA GLY A 190 18.95 -5.98 -39.34
C GLY A 190 18.47 -5.08 -40.48
N THR A 191 19.19 -3.97 -40.60
CA THR A 191 19.40 -3.16 -41.80
C THR A 191 19.33 -3.97 -43.09
N LYS A 192 18.12 -4.23 -43.57
CA LYS A 192 17.89 -4.20 -45.01
C LYS A 192 17.57 -2.75 -45.31
N GLU A 193 18.48 -2.12 -46.06
CA GLU A 193 18.27 -0.82 -46.69
C GLU A 193 16.96 -0.87 -47.48
N GLU A 194 15.86 -0.51 -46.85
CA GLU A 194 14.62 -0.25 -47.55
C GLU A 194 14.82 1.10 -48.26
N LYS A 195 15.20 1.01 -49.54
CA LYS A 195 15.33 2.18 -50.41
C LYS A 195 14.02 2.95 -50.36
N PHE A 196 14.11 4.17 -49.89
CA PHE A 196 13.01 5.12 -49.86
C PHE A 196 12.59 5.43 -51.31
N ASP A 197 11.47 4.86 -51.76
CA ASP A 197 10.88 5.17 -53.06
C ASP A 197 9.92 6.37 -52.89
N PRO A 198 10.25 7.56 -53.46
CA PRO A 198 9.53 8.79 -53.17
C PRO A 198 8.20 8.95 -53.94
N GLN A 199 7.59 7.86 -54.42
CA GLN A 199 6.52 7.93 -55.43
C GLN A 199 5.14 7.39 -55.04
N ASP A 200 4.85 7.17 -53.76
CA ASP A 200 3.47 6.91 -53.31
C ASP A 200 2.85 8.17 -52.68
N LYS A 201 2.23 8.97 -53.55
CA LYS A 201 1.27 10.00 -53.18
C LYS A 201 -0.13 9.44 -53.37
N ASN A 202 -1.02 9.78 -52.42
CA ASN A 202 -2.41 9.35 -52.24
C ASN A 202 -2.44 8.08 -51.37
N GLU A 203 -3.04 8.04 -50.18
CA GLU A 203 -4.35 8.54 -49.80
C GLU A 203 -4.42 8.58 -48.26
N TYR A 204 -5.29 9.43 -47.72
CA TYR A 204 -5.36 9.79 -46.29
C TYR A 204 -5.42 8.61 -45.31
N GLY A 205 -4.50 8.60 -44.34
CA GLY A 205 -4.56 7.72 -43.17
C GLY A 205 -3.32 7.89 -42.29
N VAL A 206 -3.31 8.96 -41.49
CA VAL A 206 -2.34 9.35 -40.45
C VAL A 206 -1.18 8.36 -40.25
N LYS A 207 -0.06 8.58 -40.96
CA LYS A 207 1.23 7.97 -40.60
C LYS A 207 1.76 8.71 -39.38
N GLU A 208 1.45 8.21 -38.18
CA GLU A 208 2.17 8.55 -36.94
C GLU A 208 3.62 8.06 -37.04
N THR A 209 4.46 8.80 -37.77
CA THR A 209 5.92 8.63 -37.76
C THR A 209 6.56 9.63 -36.81
N GLY A 210 5.99 9.75 -35.63
CA GLY A 210 6.61 10.35 -34.47
C GLY A 210 6.31 9.42 -33.31
N LYS A 211 7.28 8.59 -32.91
CA LYS A 211 7.23 7.94 -31.60
C LYS A 211 7.30 9.08 -30.58
N ASP A 212 6.16 9.66 -30.25
CA ASP A 212 6.05 10.64 -29.19
C ASP A 212 6.67 10.00 -27.96
N ALA A 213 7.74 10.63 -27.47
CA ALA A 213 8.45 10.20 -26.29
C ALA A 213 7.40 10.04 -25.19
N CYS A 214 7.13 8.79 -24.82
CA CYS A 214 6.11 8.46 -23.84
C CYS A 214 6.35 9.33 -22.59
N GLY A 215 5.33 10.09 -22.18
CA GLY A 215 5.42 11.15 -21.18
C GLY A 215 5.70 10.70 -19.74
N PHE A 216 6.21 9.47 -19.55
CA PHE A 216 6.60 8.95 -18.25
C PHE A 216 8.08 9.23 -17.98
N TRP A 217 8.31 10.00 -16.93
CA TRP A 217 9.62 10.36 -16.46
C TRP A 217 9.84 9.72 -15.09
N VAL A 218 11.06 9.24 -14.86
CA VAL A 218 11.50 8.69 -13.58
C VAL A 218 12.63 9.54 -13.05
N ALA A 219 12.63 9.76 -11.74
CA ALA A 219 13.74 10.36 -11.05
C ALA A 219 14.70 9.24 -10.63
N GLU A 220 15.99 9.47 -10.80
CA GLU A 220 17.05 8.53 -10.49
C GLU A 220 18.05 9.23 -9.57
N LEU A 221 18.51 8.52 -8.54
CA LEU A 221 19.58 9.00 -7.67
C LEU A 221 20.93 8.78 -8.36
N LEU A 222 21.74 9.84 -8.42
CA LEU A 222 23.13 9.76 -8.86
C LEU A 222 24.07 9.72 -7.65
N ALA A 223 25.14 8.95 -7.77
CA ALA A 223 26.14 8.81 -6.72
C ALA A 223 26.89 10.14 -6.51
N PRO A 224 27.26 10.50 -5.26
CA PRO A 224 27.89 11.79 -4.97
C PRO A 224 29.29 11.98 -5.56
N THR A 225 30.00 10.89 -5.82
CA THR A 225 31.46 10.90 -6.05
C THR A 225 31.85 11.02 -7.51
N ASP A 226 31.04 10.49 -8.41
CA ASP A 226 31.33 10.35 -9.84
C ASP A 226 30.14 10.79 -10.71
N GLY A 227 28.97 11.05 -10.10
CA GLY A 227 27.74 11.34 -10.84
C GLY A 227 27.23 10.13 -11.63
N GLU A 228 27.77 8.93 -11.38
CA GLU A 228 27.30 7.71 -12.02
C GLU A 228 25.90 7.36 -11.51
N SER A 229 25.15 6.70 -12.38
CA SER A 229 23.84 6.16 -12.03
C SER A 229 24.03 5.14 -10.92
N THR A 230 23.30 5.33 -9.82
CA THR A 230 23.24 4.31 -8.77
C THR A 230 22.36 3.13 -9.16
N GLY A 231 21.64 3.23 -10.29
CA GLY A 231 20.59 2.30 -10.70
C GLY A 231 19.33 2.39 -9.84
N TYR A 232 19.24 3.31 -8.87
CA TYR A 232 18.06 3.47 -8.05
C TYR A 232 17.13 4.55 -8.61
N VAL A 233 15.98 4.11 -9.11
CA VAL A 233 14.82 4.96 -9.35
C VAL A 233 14.25 5.41 -8.00
N VAL A 234 13.84 6.67 -7.92
CA VAL A 234 13.12 7.28 -6.81
C VAL A 234 11.84 7.92 -7.32
N GLY A 235 10.78 7.81 -6.51
CA GLY A 235 9.44 8.35 -6.80
C GLY A 235 8.88 9.09 -5.60
#